data_AF-A0A2S4LJC4-F1
#
_entry.id   AF-A0A2S4LJC4-F1
#
_cell.length_a   1.000
_cell.length_b   1.000
_cell.length_c   1.000
_cell.angle_alpha   90.00
_cell.angle_beta   90.00
_cell.angle_gamma   90.00
#
_symmetry.space_group_name_H-M   'P 1'
#
loop_
_entity.id
_entity.type
_entity.pdbx_description
1 polymer ?
#
loop_
_entity_poly.entity_id
_entity_poly.type
_entity_poly.pdbx_seq_one_letter_code
_entity_poly.pdbx_strand_id
1 'polypeptide(L)'
;MERPFVSRIQERLEATGKSVRKAALDAGLSETALKDLLANPKQFPKLDTMQKLAESLGADPAWLAYGVSGDIVKAQEETAEQEDDSLPVKGEVAAGRWLEADDHVDVPAYDPVPVKPDSRWRREHQYGLVVRGSSLNRIAIDGDILACVDAIAIRYKPAEDDLVVVEMRRNAGLLRQRTAKRYMKQGNHVELWPDSDDPRWQKPIIIPQGPTALESMIEDEDGRIEVSIIALVTWVHRPIQRRRRA
;
A
#
# COMPACT_ATOMS: atom_id res chain seq x y z
N MET A 1 23.09 -28.73 31.32
CA MET A 1 22.51 -28.27 30.04
C MET A 1 21.11 -27.78 30.36
N GLU A 2 20.84 -26.49 30.17
CA GLU A 2 19.52 -25.92 30.46
C GLU A 2 18.48 -26.53 29.52
N ARG A 3 17.24 -26.72 30.02
CA ARG A 3 16.11 -27.28 29.26
C ARG A 3 15.00 -26.24 29.09
N PRO A 4 15.20 -25.18 28.30
CA PRO A 4 14.24 -24.09 28.18
C PRO A 4 12.86 -24.53 27.63
N PHE A 5 12.78 -25.67 26.92
CA PHE A 5 11.52 -26.24 26.44
C PHE A 5 10.61 -26.75 27.57
N VAL A 6 11.17 -27.15 28.72
CA VAL A 6 10.39 -27.66 29.86
C VAL A 6 9.50 -26.56 30.44
N SER A 7 10.06 -25.37 30.64
CA SER A 7 9.33 -24.21 31.15
C SER A 7 8.22 -23.78 30.19
N ARG A 8 8.47 -23.82 28.87
CA ARG A 8 7.43 -23.54 27.85
C ARG A 8 6.31 -24.56 27.81
N ILE A 9 6.62 -25.84 28.02
CA ILE A 9 5.60 -26.89 28.16
C ILE A 9 4.73 -26.63 29.40
N GLN A 10 5.34 -26.28 30.53
CA GLN A 10 4.61 -25.97 31.77
C GLN A 10 3.70 -24.76 31.60
N GLU A 11 4.21 -23.67 31.00
CA GLU A 11 3.44 -22.47 30.69
C GLU A 11 2.20 -22.79 29.83
N ARG A 12 2.35 -23.62 28.79
CA ARG A 12 1.21 -24.02 27.95
C ARG A 12 0.24 -24.97 28.63
N LEU A 13 0.71 -25.84 29.52
CA LEU A 13 -0.19 -26.69 30.32
C LEU A 13 -1.09 -25.83 31.23
N GLU A 14 -0.52 -24.79 31.85
CA GLU A 14 -1.27 -23.82 32.65
C GLU A 14 -2.25 -23.02 31.78
N ALA A 15 -1.79 -22.46 30.67
CA ALA A 15 -2.62 -21.65 29.77
C ALA A 15 -3.78 -22.44 29.13
N THR A 16 -3.58 -23.73 28.84
CA THR A 16 -4.62 -24.59 28.25
C THR A 16 -5.49 -25.29 29.30
N GLY A 17 -5.14 -25.19 30.58
CA GLY A 17 -5.79 -25.93 31.67
C GLY A 17 -5.69 -27.46 31.54
N LYS A 18 -4.79 -27.97 30.69
CA LYS A 18 -4.62 -29.42 30.47
C LYS A 18 -3.72 -30.00 31.56
N SER A 19 -4.11 -31.17 32.08
CA SER A 19 -3.21 -31.95 32.91
C SER A 19 -2.09 -32.59 32.07
N VAL A 20 -0.93 -32.85 32.68
CA VAL A 20 0.22 -33.51 32.04
C VAL A 20 -0.20 -34.81 31.33
N ARG A 21 -1.07 -35.60 31.98
CA ARG A 21 -1.59 -36.85 31.41
C ARG A 21 -2.47 -36.60 30.19
N LYS A 22 -3.39 -35.63 30.27
CA LYS A 22 -4.29 -35.29 29.15
C LYS A 22 -3.51 -34.78 27.95
N ALA A 23 -2.54 -33.89 28.16
CA ALA A 23 -1.70 -33.37 27.08
C ALA A 23 -0.86 -34.47 26.39
N ALA A 24 -0.37 -35.46 27.14
CA ALA A 24 0.35 -36.61 26.58
C ALA A 24 -0.56 -37.50 25.72
N LEU A 25 -1.76 -37.80 26.21
CA LEU A 25 -2.75 -38.61 25.49
C LEU A 25 -3.25 -37.92 24.22
N ASP A 26 -3.58 -36.63 24.31
CA ASP A 26 -4.00 -35.80 23.18
C ASP A 26 -2.89 -35.71 22.10
N ALA A 27 -1.62 -35.84 22.50
CA ALA A 27 -0.45 -35.88 21.61
C ALA A 27 -0.18 -37.29 21.03
N GLY A 28 -1.01 -38.30 21.34
CA GLY A 28 -0.77 -39.69 20.92
C GLY A 28 0.46 -40.34 21.58
N LEU A 29 0.88 -39.86 22.75
CA LEU A 29 1.98 -40.39 23.55
C LEU A 29 1.44 -41.25 24.71
N SER A 30 2.32 -42.02 25.36
CA SER A 30 1.93 -42.76 26.57
C SER A 30 1.63 -41.79 27.73
N GLU A 31 0.77 -42.21 28.65
CA GLU A 31 0.33 -41.40 29.80
C GLU A 31 1.48 -40.89 30.69
N THR A 32 2.61 -41.62 30.70
CA THR A 32 3.80 -41.25 31.47
C THR A 32 4.83 -40.48 30.64
N ALA A 33 4.77 -40.51 29.30
CA ALA A 33 5.82 -39.94 28.45
C ALA A 33 6.13 -38.47 28.76
N LEU A 34 5.11 -37.64 28.93
CA LEU A 34 5.30 -36.22 29.25
C LEU A 34 5.78 -36.02 30.69
N LYS A 35 5.29 -36.85 31.64
CA LYS A 35 5.73 -36.81 33.04
C LYS A 35 7.20 -37.17 33.17
N ASP A 36 7.63 -38.23 32.48
CA ASP A 36 9.00 -38.72 32.48
C ASP A 36 9.93 -37.70 31.80
N LEU A 37 9.48 -37.08 30.70
CA LEU A 37 10.19 -36.00 30.01
C LEU A 37 10.44 -34.78 30.91
N LEU A 38 9.44 -34.38 31.71
CA LEU A 38 9.57 -33.26 32.64
C LEU A 38 10.50 -33.61 33.82
N ALA A 39 10.34 -34.82 34.38
CA ALA A 39 11.08 -35.27 35.55
C ALA A 39 12.56 -35.60 35.27
N ASN A 40 12.89 -36.14 34.09
CA ASN A 40 14.23 -36.65 33.80
C ASN A 40 15.14 -35.57 33.20
N PRO A 41 16.15 -35.07 33.94
CA PRO A 41 17.04 -34.00 33.47
C PRO A 41 17.92 -34.36 32.29
N LYS A 42 18.07 -35.65 31.97
CA LYS A 42 18.89 -36.14 30.84
C LYS A 42 18.08 -36.46 29.60
N GLN A 43 16.75 -36.39 29.68
CA GLN A 43 15.88 -36.78 28.59
C GLN A 43 15.59 -35.59 27.68
N PHE A 44 15.88 -35.77 26.39
CA PHE A 44 15.55 -34.82 25.34
C PHE A 44 14.58 -35.48 24.36
N PRO A 45 13.47 -34.83 24.04
CA PRO A 45 12.47 -35.37 23.12
C PRO A 45 13.00 -35.30 21.69
N LYS A 46 12.57 -36.24 20.84
CA LYS A 46 12.80 -36.14 19.40
C LYS A 46 11.90 -35.06 18.81
N LEU A 47 12.25 -34.58 17.62
CA LEU A 47 11.50 -33.54 16.91
C LEU A 47 10.03 -33.95 16.68
N ASP A 48 9.77 -35.22 16.32
CA ASP A 48 8.41 -35.78 16.20
C ASP A 48 7.61 -35.71 17.52
N THR A 49 8.25 -36.01 18.65
CA THR A 49 7.61 -35.92 19.97
C THR A 49 7.30 -34.47 20.35
N MET A 50 8.20 -33.54 20.02
CA MET A 50 7.97 -32.11 20.25
C MET A 50 6.83 -31.56 19.41
N GLN A 51 6.72 -31.98 18.16
CA GLN A 51 5.65 -31.57 17.25
C GLN A 51 4.29 -32.03 17.76
N LYS A 52 4.16 -33.31 18.15
CA LYS A 52 2.93 -33.86 18.73
C LYS A 52 2.52 -33.16 20.03
N LEU A 53 3.49 -32.85 20.88
CA LEU A 53 3.23 -32.08 22.11
C LEU A 53 2.80 -30.64 21.80
N ALA A 54 3.40 -30.00 20.82
CA ALA A 54 3.04 -28.64 20.39
C ALA A 54 1.61 -28.59 19.82
N GLU A 55 1.21 -29.55 19.00
CA GLU A 55 -0.17 -29.68 18.50
C GLU A 55 -1.17 -29.86 19.65
N SER A 56 -0.88 -30.77 20.58
CA SER A 56 -1.72 -31.00 21.76
C SER A 56 -1.83 -29.76 22.67
N LEU A 57 -0.74 -29.00 22.82
CA LEU A 57 -0.66 -27.79 23.64
C LEU A 57 -1.09 -26.52 22.89
N GLY A 58 -1.49 -26.63 21.62
CA GLY A 58 -1.87 -25.50 20.77
C GLY A 58 -0.77 -24.45 20.68
N ALA A 59 0.47 -24.88 20.46
CA ALA A 59 1.65 -24.02 20.33
C ALA A 59 2.40 -24.33 19.02
N ASP A 60 3.21 -23.38 18.56
CA ASP A 60 4.12 -23.62 17.44
C ASP A 60 5.26 -24.59 17.85
N PRO A 61 5.57 -25.64 17.06
CA PRO A 61 6.65 -26.58 17.37
C PRO A 61 8.03 -25.94 17.50
N ALA A 62 8.34 -24.90 16.70
CA ALA A 62 9.62 -24.21 16.76
C ALA A 62 9.71 -23.31 18.00
N TRP A 63 8.61 -22.67 18.40
CA TRP A 63 8.54 -21.96 19.67
C TRP A 63 8.69 -22.92 20.86
N LEU A 64 8.00 -24.06 20.86
CA LEU A 64 8.08 -25.00 21.98
C LEU A 64 9.50 -25.58 22.12
N ALA A 65 10.15 -25.94 21.01
CA ALA A 65 11.49 -26.50 21.00
C ALA A 65 12.60 -25.47 21.26
N TYR A 66 12.55 -24.31 20.60
CA TYR A 66 13.66 -23.35 20.55
C TYR A 66 13.33 -21.97 21.13
N GLY A 67 12.06 -21.68 21.41
CA GLY A 67 11.61 -20.35 21.87
C GLY A 67 11.51 -19.33 20.75
N VAL A 68 11.61 -19.74 19.48
CA VAL A 68 11.49 -18.87 18.32
C VAL A 68 10.07 -18.99 17.77
N SER A 69 9.24 -17.97 17.95
CA SER A 69 7.95 -17.89 17.27
C SER A 69 8.14 -17.37 15.86
N GLY A 70 7.78 -18.16 14.85
CA GLY A 70 7.77 -17.77 13.44
C GLY A 70 6.52 -16.95 13.06
N ASP A 71 6.12 -15.99 13.90
CA ASP A 71 4.79 -15.38 13.81
C ASP A 71 4.81 -14.13 12.92
N ILE A 72 4.60 -14.35 11.62
CA ILE A 72 4.21 -13.28 10.69
C ILE A 72 2.99 -12.51 11.24
N VAL A 73 2.10 -13.19 11.98
CA VAL A 73 0.89 -12.62 12.59
C VAL A 73 1.21 -11.65 13.74
N LYS A 74 2.14 -11.98 14.64
CA LYS A 74 2.57 -11.04 15.70
C LYS A 74 3.32 -9.85 15.12
N ALA A 75 4.17 -10.07 14.12
CA ALA A 75 4.81 -8.97 13.42
C ALA A 75 3.77 -8.04 12.75
N GLN A 76 2.67 -8.58 12.24
CA GLN A 76 1.56 -7.79 11.69
C GLN A 76 0.77 -7.03 12.78
N GLU A 77 0.50 -7.67 13.91
CA GLU A 77 -0.19 -7.06 15.06
C GLU A 77 0.65 -5.94 15.71
N GLU A 78 1.95 -6.16 15.91
CA GLU A 78 2.89 -5.15 16.44
C GLU A 78 3.13 -4.00 15.45
N THR A 79 2.99 -4.23 14.13
CA THR A 79 3.06 -3.17 13.11
C THR A 79 1.75 -2.36 13.05
N ALA A 80 0.61 -2.98 13.34
CA ALA A 80 -0.70 -2.31 13.31
C ALA A 80 -0.90 -1.25 14.42
N GLU A 81 -0.08 -1.29 15.49
CA GLU A 81 -0.08 -0.29 16.57
C GLU A 81 0.80 0.94 16.29
N GLN A 82 1.59 0.96 15.21
CA GLN A 82 2.39 2.13 14.82
C GLN A 82 1.51 3.18 14.14
N GLU A 83 1.85 4.48 14.33
CA GLU A 83 1.21 5.58 13.61
C GLU A 83 1.14 5.23 12.12
N ASP A 84 -0.08 5.25 11.57
CA ASP A 84 -0.40 4.80 10.22
C ASP A 84 0.31 5.69 9.19
N ASP A 85 1.59 5.42 8.96
CA ASP A 85 2.47 6.12 8.01
C ASP A 85 2.17 5.63 6.58
N SER A 86 0.94 5.16 6.32
CA SER A 86 0.47 4.80 5.01
C SER A 86 0.14 6.05 4.18
N LEU A 87 0.31 5.92 2.86
CA LEU A 87 -0.04 6.94 1.89
C LEU A 87 -1.52 6.78 1.50
N PRO A 88 -2.40 7.76 1.81
CA PRO A 88 -3.81 7.66 1.46
C PRO A 88 -4.00 7.78 -0.04
N VAL A 89 -4.76 6.86 -0.65
CA VAL A 89 -5.07 6.90 -2.10
C VAL A 89 -6.39 7.63 -2.32
N LYS A 90 -6.35 8.80 -2.97
CA LYS A 90 -7.50 9.72 -3.09
C LYS A 90 -8.24 9.66 -4.43
N GLY A 91 -7.91 8.69 -5.29
CA GLY A 91 -8.58 8.51 -6.56
C GLY A 91 -7.66 7.96 -7.65
N GLU A 92 -7.95 8.34 -8.89
CA GLU A 92 -7.25 7.85 -10.08
C GLU A 92 -6.92 8.95 -11.08
N VAL A 93 -5.91 8.70 -11.92
CA VAL A 93 -5.61 9.45 -13.14
C VAL A 93 -5.92 8.58 -14.35
N ALA A 94 -6.74 9.09 -15.26
CA ALA A 94 -7.19 8.40 -16.45
C ALA A 94 -7.24 9.39 -17.63
N ALA A 95 -6.25 9.32 -18.51
CA ALA A 95 -6.25 10.15 -19.72
C ALA A 95 -7.45 9.81 -20.62
N GLY A 96 -8.11 10.83 -21.16
CA GLY A 96 -9.28 10.68 -22.05
C GLY A 96 -10.61 10.36 -21.35
N ARG A 97 -10.60 10.04 -20.04
CA ARG A 97 -11.83 9.74 -19.28
C ARG A 97 -12.34 11.00 -18.57
N TRP A 98 -13.57 11.40 -18.88
CA TRP A 98 -14.32 12.42 -18.14
C TRP A 98 -15.27 11.72 -17.18
N LEU A 99 -15.31 12.20 -15.94
CA LEU A 99 -16.17 11.72 -14.88
C LEU A 99 -17.08 12.85 -14.43
N GLU A 100 -18.27 12.51 -13.95
CA GLU A 100 -19.06 13.47 -13.18
C GLU A 100 -18.29 13.86 -11.92
N ALA A 101 -18.26 15.16 -11.62
CA ALA A 101 -17.66 15.68 -10.41
C ALA A 101 -18.62 15.42 -9.24
N ASP A 102 -18.61 14.18 -8.76
CA ASP A 102 -19.34 13.84 -7.54
C ASP A 102 -18.47 14.20 -6.34
N ASP A 103 -18.93 15.19 -5.56
CA ASP A 103 -18.21 15.74 -4.41
C ASP A 103 -18.38 14.88 -3.14
N HIS A 104 -19.21 13.82 -3.17
CA HIS A 104 -19.60 13.05 -1.99
C HIS A 104 -19.40 11.55 -2.18
N VAL A 105 -18.25 11.04 -1.71
CA VAL A 105 -18.09 9.63 -1.36
C VAL A 105 -17.46 9.58 0.03
N ASP A 106 -18.26 9.25 1.04
CA ASP A 106 -17.82 9.15 2.45
C ASP A 106 -16.83 8.00 2.70
N VAL A 107 -16.66 7.10 1.72
CA VAL A 107 -15.77 5.95 1.79
C VAL A 107 -14.55 6.16 0.88
N PRO A 108 -13.31 6.03 1.39
CA PRO A 108 -12.12 6.02 0.54
C PRO A 108 -12.26 4.91 -0.52
N ALA A 109 -12.25 5.28 -1.79
CA ALA A 109 -12.44 4.34 -2.90
C ALA A 109 -11.30 3.31 -3.03
N TYR A 110 -10.22 3.49 -2.28
CA TYR A 110 -8.98 2.74 -2.39
C TYR A 110 -8.35 2.52 -1.01
N ASP A 111 -7.80 1.33 -0.79
CA ASP A 111 -6.99 1.02 0.38
C ASP A 111 -5.73 1.92 0.38
N PRO A 112 -5.31 2.44 1.55
CA PRO A 112 -4.05 3.17 1.65
C PRO A 112 -2.88 2.23 1.37
N VAL A 113 -1.78 2.80 0.87
CA VAL A 113 -0.57 2.04 0.55
C VAL A 113 0.36 2.08 1.76
N PRO A 114 0.91 0.94 2.25
CA PRO A 114 1.81 0.90 3.40
C PRO A 114 3.23 1.35 3.02
N VAL A 115 3.33 2.60 2.56
CA VAL A 115 4.57 3.24 2.11
C VAL A 115 4.74 4.53 2.87
N LYS A 116 5.94 4.72 3.41
CA LYS A 116 6.29 5.92 4.15
C LYS A 116 6.23 7.15 3.22
N PRO A 117 5.46 8.20 3.57
CA PRO A 117 5.49 9.47 2.86
C PRO A 117 6.91 10.05 2.79
N ASP A 118 7.19 10.80 1.74
CA ASP A 118 8.48 11.44 1.55
C ASP A 118 8.66 12.54 2.63
N SER A 119 9.71 12.40 3.45
CA SER A 119 9.99 13.30 4.57
C SER A 119 10.37 14.73 4.14
N ARG A 120 10.66 14.96 2.86
CA ARG A 120 10.88 16.32 2.33
C ARG A 120 9.59 17.15 2.31
N TRP A 121 8.43 16.49 2.38
CA TRP A 121 7.12 17.12 2.31
C TRP A 121 6.29 16.81 3.54
N ARG A 122 5.36 17.70 3.88
CA ARG A 122 4.40 17.47 4.97
C ARG A 122 3.46 16.32 4.61
N ARG A 123 3.14 15.45 5.57
CA ARG A 123 2.31 14.26 5.34
C ARG A 123 0.91 14.62 4.84
N GLU A 124 0.31 15.67 5.39
CA GLU A 124 -1.04 16.13 5.04
C GLU A 124 -1.19 16.57 3.58
N HIS A 125 -0.08 16.90 2.90
CA HIS A 125 -0.06 17.29 1.49
C HIS A 125 0.24 16.12 0.55
N GLN A 126 0.46 14.92 1.07
CA GLN A 126 0.82 13.75 0.29
C GLN A 126 -0.37 12.80 0.10
N TYR A 127 -0.51 12.25 -1.09
CA TYR A 127 -1.55 11.29 -1.42
C TYR A 127 -1.19 10.45 -2.63
N GLY A 128 -1.85 9.30 -2.78
CA GLY A 128 -1.73 8.42 -3.93
C GLY A 128 -2.83 8.65 -4.97
N LEU A 129 -2.50 8.43 -6.25
CA LEU A 129 -3.47 8.32 -7.34
C LEU A 129 -3.18 7.07 -8.18
N VAL A 130 -4.20 6.25 -8.43
CA VAL A 130 -4.08 5.04 -9.26
C VAL A 130 -4.00 5.41 -10.74
N VAL A 131 -3.03 4.87 -11.46
CA VAL A 131 -2.91 5.02 -12.91
C VAL A 131 -3.93 4.12 -13.60
N ARG A 132 -4.71 4.72 -14.52
CA ARG A 132 -5.63 4.00 -15.41
C ARG A 132 -5.28 4.28 -16.87
N GLY A 133 -5.17 3.21 -17.65
CA GLY A 133 -4.82 3.25 -19.06
C GLY A 133 -3.31 3.35 -19.32
N SER A 134 -2.95 3.75 -20.55
CA SER A 134 -1.59 3.62 -21.08
C SER A 134 -0.83 4.94 -21.26
N SER A 135 -1.41 6.09 -20.90
CA SER A 135 -0.82 7.42 -21.14
C SER A 135 0.52 7.70 -20.44
N LEU A 136 0.96 6.81 -19.55
CA LEU A 136 2.22 6.89 -18.82
C LEU A 136 3.06 5.60 -18.92
N ASN A 137 2.73 4.68 -19.83
CA ASN A 137 3.23 3.30 -19.79
C ASN A 137 4.76 3.13 -19.92
N ARG A 138 5.52 4.19 -20.26
CA ARG A 138 6.99 4.19 -20.18
C ARG A 138 7.50 4.21 -18.74
N ILE A 139 6.75 4.84 -17.82
CA ILE A 139 7.17 5.08 -16.43
C ILE A 139 6.22 4.48 -15.38
N ALA A 140 4.93 4.36 -15.70
CA ALA A 140 3.90 3.81 -14.83
C ALA A 140 2.82 3.09 -15.67
N ILE A 141 2.53 1.85 -15.32
CA ILE A 141 1.52 1.03 -16.03
C ILE A 141 0.16 1.12 -15.32
N ASP A 142 -0.90 0.65 -15.99
CA ASP A 142 -2.22 0.55 -15.39
C ASP A 142 -2.18 -0.22 -14.06
N GLY A 143 -2.77 0.38 -13.02
CA GLY A 143 -2.78 -0.15 -11.66
C GLY A 143 -1.60 0.27 -10.78
N ASP A 144 -0.57 0.93 -11.32
CA ASP A 144 0.44 1.60 -10.51
C ASP A 144 -0.16 2.76 -9.72
N ILE A 145 0.50 3.17 -8.63
CA ILE A 145 0.07 4.26 -7.77
C ILE A 145 1.13 5.36 -7.86
N LEU A 146 0.71 6.54 -8.30
CA LEU A 146 1.53 7.75 -8.29
C LEU A 146 1.51 8.34 -6.89
N ALA A 147 2.67 8.54 -6.28
CA ALA A 147 2.79 9.31 -5.06
C ALA A 147 2.86 10.80 -5.39
N CYS A 148 1.88 11.54 -4.92
CA CYS A 148 1.64 12.93 -5.26
C CYS A 148 1.85 13.84 -4.05
N VAL A 149 2.34 15.05 -4.33
CA VAL A 149 2.37 16.16 -3.39
C VAL A 149 1.44 17.25 -3.93
N ASP A 150 0.53 17.74 -3.09
CA ASP A 150 -0.44 18.78 -3.43
C ASP A 150 0.29 20.06 -3.86
N ALA A 151 0.18 20.39 -5.15
CA ALA A 151 0.91 21.49 -5.76
C ALA A 151 0.43 22.85 -5.24
N ILE A 152 -0.85 22.97 -4.93
CA ILE A 152 -1.47 24.22 -4.48
C ILE A 152 -1.05 24.49 -3.03
N ALA A 153 -1.15 23.47 -2.17
CA ALA A 153 -0.81 23.57 -0.75
C ALA A 153 0.66 23.97 -0.52
N ILE A 154 1.58 23.45 -1.35
CA ILE A 154 3.01 23.80 -1.27
C ILE A 154 3.41 25.03 -2.11
N ARG A 155 2.45 25.66 -2.80
CA ARG A 155 2.70 26.76 -3.76
C ARG A 155 3.77 26.40 -4.80
N TYR A 156 3.62 25.21 -5.38
CA TYR A 156 4.56 24.63 -6.30
C TYR A 156 4.74 25.48 -7.55
N LYS A 157 5.96 25.46 -8.12
CA LYS A 157 6.27 26.05 -9.42
C LYS A 157 6.82 24.93 -10.30
N PRO A 158 6.03 24.42 -11.27
CA PRO A 158 6.47 23.36 -12.15
C PRO A 158 7.77 23.69 -12.88
N ALA A 159 8.72 22.77 -12.80
CA ALA A 159 9.96 22.76 -13.55
C ALA A 159 9.80 21.91 -14.82
N GLU A 160 10.71 22.12 -15.77
CA GLU A 160 10.73 21.34 -17.01
C GLU A 160 10.91 19.85 -16.73
N ASP A 161 10.18 19.01 -17.47
CA ASP A 161 10.13 17.55 -17.36
C ASP A 161 9.49 17.00 -16.06
N ASP A 162 8.95 17.85 -15.19
CA ASP A 162 8.17 17.39 -14.04
C ASP A 162 6.98 16.55 -14.49
N LEU A 163 6.76 15.42 -13.81
CA LEU A 163 5.51 14.68 -13.94
C LEU A 163 4.47 15.30 -13.02
N VAL A 164 3.45 15.93 -13.61
CA VAL A 164 2.40 16.63 -12.86
C VAL A 164 1.03 16.00 -13.09
N VAL A 165 0.16 16.11 -12.10
CA VAL A 165 -1.26 15.76 -12.22
C VAL A 165 -2.05 17.01 -12.58
N VAL A 166 -2.79 16.91 -13.67
CA VAL A 166 -3.61 17.97 -14.22
C VAL A 166 -5.07 17.56 -14.09
N GLU A 167 -5.86 18.45 -13.50
CA GLU A 167 -7.30 18.37 -13.46
C GLU A 167 -7.87 19.34 -14.51
N MET A 168 -8.77 18.84 -15.34
CA MET A 168 -9.54 19.63 -16.30
C MET A 168 -11.01 19.57 -15.91
N ARG A 169 -11.66 20.72 -15.79
CA ARG A 169 -13.08 20.84 -15.46
C ARG A 169 -13.82 21.56 -16.58
N ARG A 170 -15.01 21.07 -16.93
CA ARG A 170 -15.91 21.70 -17.90
C ARG A 170 -17.36 21.61 -17.45
N ASN A 171 -18.26 22.28 -18.18
CA ASN A 171 -19.69 22.38 -17.85
C ASN A 171 -19.93 22.91 -16.42
N ALA A 172 -19.32 24.05 -16.09
CA ALA A 172 -19.39 24.66 -14.76
C ALA A 172 -18.95 23.72 -13.62
N GLY A 173 -17.98 22.84 -13.90
CA GLY A 173 -17.43 21.90 -12.93
C GLY A 173 -18.14 20.55 -12.86
N LEU A 174 -19.26 20.34 -13.57
CA LEU A 174 -20.01 19.08 -13.56
C LEU A 174 -19.20 17.90 -14.09
N LEU A 175 -18.30 18.14 -15.04
CA LEU A 175 -17.41 17.12 -15.58
C LEU A 175 -15.97 17.45 -15.22
N ARG A 176 -15.26 16.43 -14.73
CA ARG A 176 -13.83 16.51 -14.43
C ARG A 176 -13.05 15.37 -15.10
N GLN A 177 -11.84 15.69 -15.50
CA GLN A 177 -10.84 14.72 -15.93
C GLN A 177 -9.57 14.94 -15.12
N ARG A 178 -8.97 13.85 -14.62
CA ARG A 178 -7.64 13.87 -14.01
C ARG A 178 -6.69 13.07 -14.85
N THR A 179 -5.55 13.65 -15.19
CA THR A 179 -4.52 12.98 -15.99
C THR A 179 -3.13 13.40 -15.54
N ALA A 180 -2.14 12.51 -15.62
CA ALA A 180 -0.75 12.89 -15.39
C ALA A 180 0.01 13.05 -16.72
N LYS A 181 0.87 14.06 -16.77
CA LYS A 181 1.59 14.53 -17.96
C LYS A 181 2.95 15.12 -17.57
N ARG A 182 3.92 15.04 -18.48
CA ARG A 182 5.19 15.77 -18.39
C ARG A 182 4.96 17.24 -18.70
N TYR A 183 5.41 18.11 -17.82
CA TYR A 183 5.32 19.55 -17.98
C TYR A 183 6.48 20.07 -18.82
N MET A 184 6.17 20.71 -19.95
CA MET A 184 7.14 21.37 -20.82
C MET A 184 6.73 22.83 -21.01
N LYS A 185 7.56 23.75 -20.54
CA LYS A 185 7.28 25.18 -20.67
C LYS A 185 7.75 25.69 -22.03
N GLN A 186 6.82 26.23 -22.80
CA GLN A 186 7.12 26.97 -24.02
C GLN A 186 6.97 28.47 -23.74
N GLY A 187 7.62 29.32 -24.55
CA GLY A 187 7.73 30.76 -24.27
C GLY A 187 6.40 31.44 -23.89
N ASN A 188 5.31 31.13 -24.60
CA ASN A 188 3.97 31.70 -24.40
C ASN A 188 2.88 30.69 -23.96
N HIS A 189 3.21 29.41 -23.82
CA HIS A 189 2.26 28.36 -23.48
C HIS A 189 2.96 27.20 -22.76
N VAL A 190 2.20 26.23 -22.28
CA VAL A 190 2.73 24.99 -21.70
C VAL A 190 2.23 23.83 -22.53
N GLU A 191 3.10 22.87 -22.76
CA GLU A 191 2.76 21.58 -23.34
C GLU A 191 2.78 20.51 -22.26
N LEU A 192 1.68 19.77 -22.16
CA LEU A 192 1.52 18.67 -21.23
C LEU A 192 1.59 17.36 -22.01
N TRP A 193 2.75 16.72 -21.97
CA TRP A 193 3.06 15.54 -22.79
C TRP A 193 2.70 14.23 -22.09
N PRO A 194 2.07 13.26 -22.79
CA PRO A 194 2.05 11.87 -22.33
C PRO A 194 3.46 11.29 -22.27
N ASP A 195 3.70 10.36 -21.36
CA ASP A 195 4.96 9.61 -21.28
C ASP A 195 4.70 8.15 -21.70
N SER A 196 4.46 7.96 -23.01
CA SER A 196 3.87 6.72 -23.52
C SER A 196 4.41 6.27 -24.88
N ASP A 197 4.51 4.95 -25.06
CA ASP A 197 4.75 4.28 -26.35
C ASP A 197 3.46 3.91 -27.10
N ASP A 198 2.29 4.15 -26.51
CA ASP A 198 1.00 3.86 -27.15
C ASP A 198 0.72 4.87 -28.27
N PRO A 199 0.42 4.45 -29.51
CA PRO A 199 0.13 5.34 -30.62
C PRO A 199 -1.03 6.33 -30.37
N ARG A 200 -1.92 6.04 -29.42
CA ARG A 200 -3.01 6.95 -29.02
C ARG A 200 -2.51 8.19 -28.28
N TRP A 201 -1.33 8.12 -27.68
CA TRP A 201 -0.80 9.14 -26.75
C TRP A 201 0.46 9.82 -27.30
N GLN A 202 0.34 10.42 -28.50
CA GLN A 202 1.47 11.04 -29.21
C GLN A 202 1.35 12.56 -29.39
N LYS A 203 0.33 13.19 -28.79
CA LYS A 203 0.10 14.63 -28.87
C LYS A 203 0.02 15.24 -27.46
N PRO A 204 0.61 16.43 -27.25
CA PRO A 204 0.48 17.13 -25.97
C PRO A 204 -0.89 17.79 -25.85
N ILE A 205 -1.28 18.05 -24.60
CA ILE A 205 -2.33 19.03 -24.31
C ILE A 205 -1.63 20.40 -24.21
N ILE A 206 -2.04 21.35 -25.05
CA ILE A 206 -1.46 22.70 -25.07
C ILE A 206 -2.37 23.60 -24.23
N ILE A 207 -1.78 24.27 -23.23
CA ILE A 207 -2.50 25.24 -22.39
C ILE A 207 -1.80 26.61 -22.45
N PRO A 208 -2.53 27.72 -22.60
CA PRO A 208 -1.93 29.04 -22.55
C PRO A 208 -1.39 29.34 -21.15
N GLN A 209 -0.55 30.36 -21.01
CA GLN A 209 -0.19 30.84 -19.68
C GLN A 209 -1.43 31.46 -19.01
N GLY A 210 -1.79 30.95 -17.84
CA GLY A 210 -2.88 31.49 -17.05
C GLY A 210 -2.42 32.46 -15.96
N PRO A 211 -3.32 32.80 -15.03
CA PRO A 211 -3.05 33.79 -13.98
C PRO A 211 -1.96 33.35 -13.00
N THR A 212 -1.77 32.03 -12.86
CA THR A 212 -0.71 31.43 -12.06
C THR A 212 -0.01 30.33 -12.86
N ALA A 213 1.12 29.83 -12.35
CA ALA A 213 1.81 28.70 -12.98
C ALA A 213 1.02 27.37 -12.88
N LEU A 214 -0.03 27.33 -12.05
CA LEU A 214 -0.82 26.13 -11.79
C LEU A 214 -2.21 26.19 -12.43
N GLU A 215 -2.64 27.34 -12.95
CA GLU A 215 -3.99 27.52 -13.48
C GLU A 215 -3.91 28.03 -14.91
N SER A 216 -4.82 27.54 -15.75
CA SER A 216 -5.00 27.97 -17.13
C SER A 216 -6.44 27.73 -17.57
N MET A 217 -6.78 28.26 -18.73
CA MET A 217 -8.09 28.10 -19.33
C MET A 217 -7.92 27.88 -20.83
N ILE A 218 -8.61 26.88 -21.36
CA ILE A 218 -8.71 26.60 -22.80
C ILE A 218 -10.16 26.65 -23.23
N GLU A 219 -10.41 26.95 -24.50
CA GLU A 219 -11.73 26.92 -25.11
C GLU A 219 -11.73 25.84 -26.20
N ASP A 220 -12.73 24.97 -26.17
CA ASP A 220 -13.01 23.97 -27.20
C ASP A 220 -14.41 24.17 -27.80
N GLU A 221 -14.84 23.25 -28.67
CA GLU A 221 -16.17 23.30 -29.29
C GLU A 221 -17.31 23.18 -28.28
N ASP A 222 -17.07 22.53 -27.13
CA ASP A 222 -18.04 22.29 -26.06
C ASP A 222 -18.05 23.42 -25.01
N GLY A 223 -17.07 24.32 -25.03
CA GLY A 223 -17.02 25.53 -24.23
C GLY A 223 -15.69 25.74 -23.48
N ARG A 224 -15.77 26.37 -22.30
CA ARG A 224 -14.59 26.66 -21.48
C ARG A 224 -14.20 25.45 -20.64
N ILE A 225 -12.91 25.14 -20.67
CA ILE A 225 -12.27 24.14 -19.82
C ILE A 225 -11.29 24.86 -18.90
N GLU A 226 -11.53 24.74 -17.60
CA GLU A 226 -10.61 25.16 -16.55
C GLU A 226 -9.54 24.07 -16.39
N VAL A 227 -8.27 24.46 -16.42
CA VAL A 227 -7.14 23.54 -16.28
C VAL A 227 -6.33 23.91 -15.05
N SER A 228 -6.10 22.94 -14.17
CA SER A 228 -5.34 23.13 -12.93
C SER A 228 -4.29 22.03 -12.75
N ILE A 229 -3.05 22.42 -12.49
CA ILE A 229 -1.99 21.52 -12.02
C ILE A 229 -2.17 21.35 -10.51
N ILE A 230 -2.67 20.19 -10.10
CA ILE A 230 -3.08 19.92 -8.72
C ILE A 230 -2.03 19.14 -7.91
N ALA A 231 -1.07 18.50 -8.58
CA ALA A 231 -0.03 17.74 -7.90
C ALA A 231 1.27 17.62 -8.68
N LEU A 232 2.38 17.54 -7.95
CA LEU A 232 3.66 16.99 -8.43
C LEU A 232 3.70 15.49 -8.10
N VAL A 233 4.11 14.66 -9.06
CA VAL A 233 4.40 13.25 -8.81
C VAL A 233 5.86 13.08 -8.44
N THR A 234 6.15 12.46 -7.30
CA THR A 234 7.52 12.31 -6.78
C THR A 234 8.08 10.91 -6.99
N TRP A 235 7.24 9.88 -7.03
CA TRP A 235 7.64 8.50 -7.30
C TRP A 235 6.43 7.62 -7.66
N VAL A 236 6.70 6.39 -8.10
CA VAL A 236 5.69 5.40 -8.51
C VAL A 236 5.79 4.16 -7.62
N HIS A 237 4.66 3.74 -7.05
CA HIS A 237 4.51 2.48 -6.33
C HIS A 237 3.82 1.45 -7.23
N ARG A 238 4.41 0.27 -7.39
CA ARG A 238 3.79 -0.85 -8.10
C ARG A 238 3.44 -1.97 -7.11
N PRO A 239 2.17 -2.10 -6.69
CA PRO A 239 1.76 -3.24 -5.88
C PRO A 239 1.75 -4.51 -6.74
N ILE A 240 2.08 -5.66 -6.13
CA ILE A 240 1.91 -6.95 -6.80
C ILE A 240 0.42 -7.19 -6.98
N GLN A 241 -0.04 -7.17 -8.24
CA GLN A 241 -1.41 -7.51 -8.59
C GLN A 241 -1.65 -8.99 -8.27
N ARG A 242 -2.49 -9.28 -7.28
CA ARG A 242 -2.95 -10.65 -7.03
C ARG A 242 -3.72 -11.10 -8.27
N ARG A 243 -3.36 -12.25 -8.85
CA ARG A 243 -4.17 -12.88 -9.90
C ARG A 243 -5.54 -13.19 -9.29
N ARG A 244 -6.54 -12.36 -9.53
CA ARG A 244 -7.93 -12.77 -9.29
C ARG A 244 -8.18 -13.95 -10.22
N ARG A 245 -8.44 -15.13 -9.66
CA ARG A 245 -8.99 -16.24 -10.44
C ARG A 245 -10.28 -15.73 -11.06
N ALA A 246 -10.36 -15.81 -12.39
CA ALA A 246 -11.57 -15.54 -13.14
C ALA A 246 -12.69 -16.50 -12.72
#